data_AF-A0A3R7P8N8-F1
#
_entry.id   AF-A0A3R7P8N8-F1
#
_cell.length_a   1.000
_cell.length_b   1.000
_cell.length_c   1.000
_cell.angle_alpha   90.00
_cell.angle_beta   90.00
_cell.angle_gamma   90.00
#
_symmetry.space_group_name_H-M   'P 1'
#
loop_
_entity.id
_entity.type
_entity.pdbx_description
1 polymer ?
#
loop_
_entity_poly.entity_id
_entity_poly.type
_entity_poly.pdbx_seq_one_letter_code
_entity_poly.pdbx_strand_id
1 'polypeptide(L)' 'ISAKVPLAEMFGYATELRSMTQGRGIFSMEFDNYAEVPRNVAEAIISKNQGN' A
#
# COMPACT_ATOMS: atom_id res chain seq x y z
N ILE A 1 8.66 3.22 14.70
CA ILE A 1 9.17 2.87 13.35
C ILE A 1 8.40 3.75 12.37
N SER A 2 9.09 4.47 11.51
CA SER A 2 8.47 5.32 10.48
C SER A 2 8.97 4.87 9.12
N ALA A 3 8.05 4.64 8.18
CA ALA A 3 8.36 4.14 6.85
C ALA A 3 7.43 4.77 5.82
N LYS A 4 7.95 4.98 4.61
CA LYS A 4 7.15 5.39 3.45
C LYS A 4 6.78 4.14 2.69
N VAL A 5 5.48 3.89 2.54
CA VAL A 5 4.95 2.68 1.91
C VAL A 5 3.88 3.11 0.91
N PRO A 6 3.84 2.53 -0.30
CA PRO A 6 2.76 2.81 -1.24
C PRO A 6 1.41 2.43 -0.63
N LEU A 7 0.43 3.33 -0.71
CA LEU A 7 -0.91 3.09 -0.17
C LEU A 7 -1.56 1.81 -0.73
N ALA A 8 -1.28 1.49 -2.00
CA ALA A 8 -1.77 0.29 -2.67
C ALA A 8 -1.31 -1.02 -2.00
N GLU A 9 -0.20 -1.02 -1.27
CA GLU A 9 0.33 -2.20 -0.58
C GLU A 9 -0.17 -2.32 0.87
N MET A 10 -0.92 -1.32 1.36
CA MET A 10 -1.38 -1.31 2.76
C MET A 10 -2.74 -1.99 2.96
N PHE A 11 -3.39 -2.44 1.87
CA PHE A 11 -4.60 -3.26 1.97
C PHE A 11 -4.27 -4.58 2.67
N GLY A 12 -4.90 -4.83 3.83
CA GLY A 12 -4.66 -6.03 4.64
C GLY A 12 -3.58 -5.87 5.71
N TYR A 13 -2.80 -4.78 5.71
CA TYR A 13 -1.72 -4.55 6.67
C TYR A 13 -2.17 -4.61 8.14
N ALA A 14 -3.38 -4.12 8.45
CA ALA A 14 -3.93 -4.18 9.80
C ALA A 14 -4.13 -5.62 10.31
N THR A 15 -4.41 -6.58 9.43
CA THR A 15 -4.59 -7.99 9.77
C THR A 15 -3.24 -8.66 9.96
N GLU A 16 -2.30 -8.43 9.05
CA GLU A 16 -0.93 -8.95 9.14
C GLU A 16 -0.21 -8.45 10.41
N LEU A 17 -0.31 -7.15 10.71
CA LEU A 17 0.28 -6.57 11.91
C LEU A 17 -0.26 -7.23 13.18
N ARG A 18 -1.58 -7.47 13.25
CA ARG A 18 -2.18 -8.16 14.40
C ARG A 18 -1.67 -9.60 14.52
N SER A 19 -1.56 -10.32 13.41
CA SER A 19 -1.01 -11.69 13.39
C SER A 19 0.43 -11.71 13.89
N MET A 20 1.29 -10.83 13.38
CA MET A 20 2.72 -10.78 13.74
C MET A 20 2.97 -10.33 15.18
N THR A 21 2.16 -9.41 15.70
CA THR A 21 2.37 -8.80 17.02
C THR A 21 1.52 -9.44 18.13
N GLN A 22 0.79 -10.52 17.80
CA GLN A 22 -0.19 -11.14 18.69
C GLN A 22 -1.22 -10.11 19.20
N GLY A 23 -1.67 -9.23 18.31
CA GLY A 23 -2.69 -8.21 18.58
C GLY A 23 -2.22 -6.97 19.34
N ARG A 24 -0.93 -6.82 19.61
CA ARG A 24 -0.38 -5.69 20.40
C ARG A 24 0.15 -4.53 19.56
N GLY A 25 0.30 -4.72 18.26
CA GLY A 25 0.78 -3.71 17.34
C GLY A 25 -0.28 -2.66 17.01
N ILE A 26 0.13 -1.39 17.03
CA ILE A 26 -0.67 -0.24 16.64
C ILE A 26 0.08 0.47 15.51
N PHE A 27 -0.65 0.93 14.49
CA PHE A 27 -0.09 1.72 13.41
C PHE A 27 -0.97 2.94 13.13
N SER A 28 -0.36 4.01 12.62
CA SER A 28 -1.03 5.20 12.09
C SER A 28 -0.53 5.45 10.68
N MET A 29 -1.39 5.95 9.81
CA MET A 29 -1.04 6.28 8.43
C MET A 29 -1.59 7.65 8.09
N GLU A 30 -0.75 8.46 7.46
CA GLU A 30 -1.08 9.77 6.93
C GLU A 30 -0.52 9.90 5.50
N PHE A 31 -1.18 10.70 4.68
CA PHE A 31 -0.69 11.01 3.34
C PHE A 31 0.52 11.94 3.44
N ASP A 32 1.61 11.58 2.74
CA ASP A 32 2.84 12.38 2.70
C ASP A 32 3.05 13.01 1.30
N ASN A 33 3.18 12.19 0.26
CA ASN A 33 3.40 12.66 -1.12
C ASN A 33 2.99 11.62 -2.19
N TYR A 34 2.98 12.04 -3.45
CA TYR A 34 2.89 11.15 -4.61
C TYR A 34 4.28 10.74 -5.08
N ALA A 35 4.46 9.44 -5.33
CA ALA A 35 5.68 8.87 -5.91
C ALA A 35 5.37 8.21 -7.26
N GLU A 36 6.37 8.13 -8.13
CA GLU A 36 6.25 7.45 -9.42
C GLU A 36 5.98 5.96 -9.21
N VAL A 37 4.97 5.44 -9.92
CA VAL A 37 4.63 4.03 -9.87
C VAL A 37 5.61 3.22 -10.73
N PRO A 38 6.06 2.05 -10.26
CA PRO A 38 6.85 1.14 -11.07
C PRO A 38 6.15 0.80 -12.40
N ARG A 39 6.93 0.68 -13.47
CA ARG A 39 6.41 0.53 -14.84
C ARG A 39 5.48 -0.67 -15.02
N ASN A 40 5.77 -1.79 -14.34
CA ASN A 40 4.93 -2.99 -14.34
C ASN A 40 3.52 -2.75 -13.76
N VAL A 41 3.41 -1.88 -12.74
CA VAL A 41 2.12 -1.52 -12.13
C VAL A 41 1.41 -0.46 -12.98
N ALA A 42 2.17 0.49 -13.52
CA ALA A 42 1.65 1.53 -14.41
C ALA A 42 0.97 0.93 -15.65
N GLU A 43 1.64 0.00 -16.33
CA GLU A 43 1.11 -0.66 -17.53
C GLU A 43 -0.18 -1.45 -17.22
N ALA A 44 -0.25 -2.13 -16.07
CA ALA A 44 -1.46 -2.83 -15.63
C ALA A 44 -2.63 -1.86 -15.36
N ILE A 45 -2.36 -0.71 -14.73
CA ILE A 45 -3.39 0.32 -14.46
C ILE A 45 -3.87 0.94 -15.77
N ILE A 46 -2.95 1.29 -16.68
CA ILE A 46 -3.27 1.87 -17.99
C ILE A 46 -4.10 0.88 -18.80
N SER A 47 -3.69 -0.38 -18.90
CA SER A 47 -4.43 -1.42 -19.61
C SER A 47 -5.82 -1.66 -19.01
N LYS A 48 -5.96 -1.62 -17.67
CA LYS A 48 -7.25 -1.78 -16.99
C LYS A 48 -8.21 -0.61 -17.24
N ASN A 49 -7.68 0.61 -17.37
CA ASN A 49 -8.47 1.81 -17.61
C ASN A 49 -8.71 2.10 -19.11
N GLN A 50 -7.92 1.53 -20.01
CA GLN A 50 -8.05 1.70 -21.47
C GLN A 50 -8.94 0.63 -22.14
N GLY A 51 -9.66 -0.20 -21.36
CA GLY A 51 -10.65 -1.12 -21.90
C GLY A 51 -11.92 -0.40 -22.33
N ASN A 52 -12.27 -0.51 -23.63
CA ASN A 52 -13.58 -0.21 -24.22
C ASN A 52 -14.73 -0.93 -23.50
#